data_AF-A0A178WQ57-F1
#
_entry.id   AF-A0A178WQ57-F1
#
_cell.length_a   1.000
_cell.length_b   1.000
_cell.length_c   1.000
_cell.angle_alpha   90.00
_cell.angle_beta   90.00
_cell.angle_gamma   90.00
#
_symmetry.space_group_name_H-M   'P 1'
#
loop_
_entity.id
_entity.type
_entity.pdbx_description
1 polymer ?
#
loop_
_entity_poly.entity_id
_entity_poly.type
_entity_poly.pdbx_seq_one_letter_code
_entity_poly.pdbx_strand_id
1 'polypeptide(L)'
;MEETIPGVNHCILSYVIGVDSLKATSNGTESWQSCGDIRLRMDGLFKLKEHAVQLTKEFTALYTNGPAGGGGISTGHKMEIVLEKRLVSRESVMWKTGLQHTNTSEPETSEHHSPEKMPKLPKENPKNLTMRGYQSGFHHSPAPSGQKIPLYSVAHSRAGDKGNDINFSIIPHYSPDVQRLKLIITPQWVKHVMSVLLSTSSFLELDAKPMDENVSVEIYDVEGIHAMNVVVRNILDGGVNCSRRIDRHGKTISDLILCQQVVL
;
A
#
# COMPACT_ATOMS: atom_id res chain seq x y z
N MET A 1 15.99 -4.84 30.88
CA MET A 1 15.74 -3.54 30.24
C MET A 1 15.15 -2.54 31.25
N GLU A 2 15.62 -2.47 32.49
CA GLU A 2 15.18 -1.45 33.48
C GLU A 2 16.38 -0.67 34.01
N GLU A 3 17.32 -0.29 33.14
CA GLU A 3 18.57 0.34 33.62
C GLU A 3 18.42 1.85 33.85
N THR A 4 17.46 2.53 33.19
CA THR A 4 17.39 4.00 33.19
C THR A 4 16.21 4.57 33.98
N ILE A 5 15.03 3.95 33.91
CA ILE A 5 13.83 4.39 34.63
C ILE A 5 13.04 3.14 35.08
N PRO A 6 13.00 2.83 36.38
CA PRO A 6 12.30 1.65 36.89
C PRO A 6 10.79 1.74 36.65
N GLY A 7 10.16 0.63 36.25
CA GLY A 7 8.71 0.51 36.21
C GLY A 7 8.00 1.18 35.03
N VAL A 8 8.69 1.65 33.98
CA VAL A 8 8.01 2.20 32.77
C VAL A 8 7.91 1.21 31.62
N ASN A 9 8.54 0.04 31.70
CA ASN A 9 8.50 -0.96 30.61
C ASN A 9 7.08 -1.43 30.28
N HIS A 10 6.22 -1.54 31.28
CA HIS A 10 4.82 -1.93 31.07
C HIS A 10 4.01 -0.86 30.33
N CYS A 11 4.53 0.37 30.21
CA CYS A 11 3.91 1.46 29.46
C CYS A 11 4.29 1.44 27.97
N ILE A 12 5.24 0.59 27.57
CA ILE A 12 5.75 0.48 26.21
C ILE A 12 5.19 -0.79 25.57
N LEU A 13 4.60 -0.63 24.39
CA LEU A 13 4.09 -1.73 23.58
C LEU A 13 4.87 -1.76 22.27
N SER A 14 5.45 -2.92 21.95
CA SER A 14 6.09 -3.17 20.66
C SER A 14 5.27 -4.15 19.85
N TYR A 15 5.05 -3.86 18.58
CA TYR A 15 4.35 -4.75 17.69
C TYR A 15 4.95 -4.71 16.29
N VAL A 16 4.90 -5.86 15.63
CA VAL A 16 5.41 -6.04 14.27
C VAL A 16 4.38 -5.47 13.30
N ILE A 17 4.76 -4.45 12.54
CA ILE A 17 3.91 -3.78 11.54
C ILE A 17 4.32 -4.07 10.09
N GLY A 18 5.43 -4.78 9.92
CA GLY A 18 5.94 -5.19 8.62
C GLY A 18 6.84 -6.41 8.79
N VAL A 19 6.62 -7.46 8.01
CA VAL A 19 7.53 -8.60 7.89
C VAL A 19 7.77 -8.87 6.42
N ASP A 20 9.02 -9.14 6.08
CA ASP A 20 9.52 -9.58 4.79
C ASP A 20 9.09 -8.69 3.61
N SER A 21 10.02 -7.83 3.18
CA SER A 21 9.91 -7.17 1.88
C SER A 21 9.79 -8.23 0.78
N LEU A 22 8.91 -8.03 -0.19
CA LEU A 22 8.74 -8.92 -1.34
C LEU A 22 10.09 -9.09 -2.05
N LYS A 23 10.68 -10.29 -2.00
CA LYS A 23 11.92 -10.59 -2.71
C LYS A 23 11.60 -11.19 -4.06
N ALA A 24 11.95 -10.47 -5.12
CA ALA A 24 11.93 -10.97 -6.48
C ALA A 24 13.05 -12.01 -6.66
N THR A 25 12.78 -13.28 -6.36
CA THR A 25 13.72 -14.37 -6.65
C THR A 25 13.43 -14.93 -8.04
N SER A 26 14.26 -14.57 -9.01
CA SER A 26 14.36 -15.37 -10.25
C SER A 26 15.29 -16.55 -9.95
N ASN A 27 14.85 -17.79 -10.12
CA ASN A 27 15.59 -19.03 -9.81
C ASN A 27 17.03 -19.06 -10.37
N GLY A 28 17.95 -18.41 -9.66
CA GLY A 28 19.35 -18.23 -9.94
C GLY A 28 20.08 -18.33 -8.61
N THR A 29 21.10 -19.17 -8.61
CA THR A 29 21.87 -19.69 -7.48
C THR A 29 22.62 -18.60 -6.71
N GLU A 30 21.91 -17.70 -6.04
CA GLU A 30 22.48 -16.85 -5.02
C GLU A 30 21.59 -16.96 -3.79
N SER A 31 22.10 -17.69 -2.78
CA SER A 31 21.57 -17.63 -1.44
C SER A 31 21.83 -16.23 -0.88
N TRP A 32 21.02 -15.26 -1.28
CA TRP A 32 20.83 -14.10 -0.45
C TRP A 32 20.22 -14.66 0.84
N GLN A 33 21.07 -14.92 1.83
CA GLN A 33 20.68 -15.26 3.20
C GLN A 33 19.48 -14.38 3.51
N SER A 34 18.39 -15.02 3.95
CA SER A 34 17.11 -14.35 4.17
C SER A 34 17.29 -13.17 5.12
N CYS A 35 17.64 -12.00 4.58
CA CYS A 35 17.62 -10.75 5.29
C CYS A 35 16.13 -10.41 5.38
N GLY A 36 15.49 -10.90 6.44
CA GLY A 36 14.12 -10.55 6.77
C GLY A 36 14.11 -9.06 7.11
N ASP A 37 13.32 -8.30 6.36
CA ASP A 37 13.04 -6.90 6.71
C ASP A 37 11.88 -6.93 7.69
N ILE A 38 12.12 -6.48 8.93
CA ILE A 38 11.09 -6.42 9.97
C ILE A 38 10.90 -4.95 10.32
N ARG A 39 9.67 -4.48 10.16
CA ARG A 39 9.25 -3.17 10.64
C ARG A 39 8.55 -3.34 11.98
N LEU A 40 9.12 -2.71 13.00
CA LEU A 40 8.54 -2.64 14.33
C LEU A 40 7.93 -1.27 14.54
N ARG A 41 6.78 -1.24 15.22
CA ARG A 41 6.26 -0.03 15.84
C ARG A 41 6.32 -0.20 17.34
N MET A 42 6.77 0.85 18.01
CA MET A 42 6.79 0.95 19.46
C MET A 42 5.95 2.16 19.85
N ASP A 43 4.93 1.94 20.66
CA ASP A 43 4.16 3.00 21.28
C ASP A 43 4.48 3.03 22.78
N GLY A 44 4.47 4.21 23.39
CA GLY A 44 4.62 4.37 24.83
C GLY A 44 3.62 5.40 25.36
N LEU A 45 2.84 5.02 26.36
CA LEU A 45 1.91 5.95 27.03
C LEU A 45 2.47 6.35 28.39
N PHE A 46 2.93 7.59 28.52
CA PHE A 46 3.60 8.07 29.71
C PHE A 46 2.82 9.18 30.41
N LYS A 47 2.84 9.16 31.75
CA LYS A 47 2.29 10.26 32.58
C LYS A 47 3.16 11.52 32.53
N LEU A 48 4.47 11.33 32.41
CA LEU A 48 5.47 12.40 32.41
C LEU A 48 6.04 12.59 31.01
N LYS A 49 6.17 13.84 30.58
CA LYS A 49 6.71 14.22 29.27
C LYS A 49 8.14 13.71 29.10
N GLU A 50 8.92 13.75 30.17
CA GLU A 50 10.34 13.38 30.22
C GLU A 50 10.54 11.92 29.82
N HIS A 51 9.62 11.04 30.24
CA HIS A 51 9.68 9.61 29.90
C HIS A 51 9.41 9.37 28.40
N ALA A 52 8.44 10.10 27.81
CA ALA A 52 8.17 10.03 26.38
C ALA A 52 9.35 10.53 25.52
N VAL A 53 10.00 11.61 25.97
CA VAL A 53 11.22 12.14 25.34
C VAL A 53 12.36 11.13 25.45
N GLN A 54 12.55 10.48 26.60
CA GLN A 54 13.59 9.48 26.78
C GLN A 54 13.39 8.27 25.87
N LEU A 55 12.16 7.73 25.76
CA LEU A 55 11.86 6.64 24.81
C LEU A 55 12.28 7.00 23.38
N THR A 56 11.98 8.23 22.94
CA THR A 56 12.34 8.71 21.60
C THR A 56 13.87 8.78 21.42
N LYS A 57 14.61 9.19 22.45
CA LYS A 57 16.08 9.23 22.43
C LYS A 57 16.70 7.84 22.36
N GLU A 58 16.23 6.89 23.16
CA GLU A 58 16.72 5.50 23.12
C GLU A 58 16.48 4.86 21.75
N PHE A 59 15.30 5.08 21.17
CA PHE A 59 14.99 4.59 19.83
C PHE A 59 15.88 5.25 18.76
N THR A 60 16.14 6.54 18.90
CA THR A 60 17.09 7.27 18.04
C THR A 60 18.51 6.71 18.17
N ALA A 61 18.95 6.39 19.37
CA ALA A 61 20.28 5.83 19.62
C ALA A 61 20.42 4.42 19.02
N LEU A 62 19.38 3.58 19.14
CA LEU A 62 19.34 2.27 18.48
C LEU A 62 19.46 2.42 16.96
N TYR A 63 18.76 3.40 16.41
CA TYR A 63 18.79 3.74 15.00
C TYR A 63 20.17 4.23 14.52
N THR A 64 20.83 5.13 15.25
CA THR A 64 22.14 5.69 14.86
C THR A 64 23.31 4.72 15.07
N ASN A 65 23.16 3.73 15.94
CA ASN A 65 24.21 2.74 16.25
C ASN A 65 23.88 1.33 15.70
N GLY A 66 22.85 1.23 14.85
CA GLY A 66 22.45 -0.03 14.23
C GLY A 66 23.46 -0.55 13.19
N PRO A 67 23.43 -1.86 12.87
CA PRO A 67 24.44 -2.53 12.04
C PRO A 67 24.48 -2.07 10.57
N ALA A 68 23.44 -1.39 10.08
CA ALA A 68 23.36 -0.83 8.74
C ALA A 68 23.05 0.68 8.83
N GLY A 69 24.09 1.50 9.05
CA GLY A 69 23.95 2.95 9.09
C GLY A 69 23.58 3.50 7.70
N GLY A 70 22.32 3.87 7.49
CA GLY A 70 21.89 4.29 6.14
C GLY A 70 20.48 4.86 5.91
N GLY A 71 19.69 5.19 6.94
CA GLY A 71 18.38 5.85 6.73
C GLY A 71 18.34 7.31 7.24
N GLY A 72 17.15 7.90 7.27
CA GLY A 72 16.88 9.16 7.95
C GLY A 72 16.05 8.96 9.22
N ILE A 73 16.32 9.78 10.24
CA ILE A 73 15.43 9.92 11.40
C ILE A 73 14.69 11.25 11.32
N SER A 74 13.38 11.23 11.59
CA SER A 74 12.59 12.44 11.79
C SER A 74 12.08 12.46 13.22
N THR A 75 12.56 13.41 14.00
CA THR A 75 12.10 13.63 15.37
C THR A 75 11.31 14.93 15.43
N GLY A 76 10.11 14.87 16.01
CA GLY A 76 9.28 16.05 16.21
C GLY A 76 8.39 15.88 17.44
N HIS A 77 8.25 16.93 18.23
CA HIS A 77 7.24 17.00 19.28
C HIS A 77 6.10 17.88 18.77
N LYS A 78 4.95 17.27 18.51
CA LYS A 78 3.74 17.98 18.11
C LYS A 78 2.77 17.97 19.28
N MET A 79 2.30 19.15 19.68
CA MET A 79 1.14 19.25 20.56
C MET A 79 -0.09 18.89 19.74
N GLU A 80 -0.74 17.78 20.09
CA GLU A 80 -2.05 17.43 19.53
C GLU A 80 -3.16 17.90 20.47
N ILE A 81 -4.03 18.75 19.96
CA ILE A 81 -5.28 19.12 20.63
C ILE A 81 -6.32 18.09 20.19
N VAL A 82 -6.66 17.16 21.08
CA VAL A 82 -7.72 16.18 20.85
C VAL A 82 -9.05 16.79 21.29
N LEU A 83 -9.99 16.93 20.35
CA LEU A 83 -11.36 17.35 20.64
C LEU A 83 -12.15 16.14 21.13
N GLU A 84 -12.43 16.06 22.43
CA GLU A 84 -13.36 15.08 22.98
C GLU A 84 -14.79 15.48 22.63
N LYS A 85 -15.45 14.69 21.77
CA LYS A 85 -16.87 14.86 21.49
C LYS A 85 -17.69 13.98 22.44
N ARG A 86 -18.41 14.62 23.36
CA ARG A 86 -19.42 13.94 24.19
C ARG A 86 -20.81 14.17 23.62
N LEU A 87 -21.58 13.08 23.49
CA LEU A 87 -23.02 13.16 23.29
C LEU A 87 -23.67 13.36 24.65
N VAL A 88 -24.37 14.47 24.82
CA VAL A 88 -25.16 14.76 26.01
C VAL A 88 -26.61 14.48 25.69
N SER A 89 -27.27 13.71 26.54
CA SER A 89 -28.68 13.41 26.34
C SER A 89 -29.54 14.66 26.55
N ARG A 90 -30.64 14.76 25.81
CA ARG A 90 -31.45 16.00 25.74
C ARG A 90 -32.01 16.38 27.10
N GLU A 91 -32.39 15.40 27.90
CA GLU A 91 -32.90 15.55 29.26
C GLU A 91 -31.86 16.09 30.25
N SER A 92 -30.57 16.02 29.91
CA SER A 92 -29.47 16.56 30.71
C SER A 92 -29.15 18.03 30.39
N VAL A 93 -29.83 18.64 29.42
CA VAL A 93 -29.59 20.02 28.97
C VAL A 93 -30.62 20.98 29.57
N MET A 94 -30.19 21.81 30.52
CA MET A 94 -31.02 22.89 31.07
C MET A 94 -30.88 24.16 30.23
N TRP A 95 -31.93 24.51 29.49
CA TRP A 95 -31.98 25.74 28.71
C TRP A 95 -32.37 26.91 29.62
N LYS A 96 -31.54 27.96 29.64
CA LYS A 96 -31.90 29.27 30.19
C LYS A 96 -31.90 30.29 29.07
N THR A 97 -33.00 31.02 28.94
CA THR A 97 -33.11 32.18 28.06
C THR A 97 -33.06 33.44 28.91
N GLY A 98 -32.20 34.39 28.53
CA GLY A 98 -32.11 35.71 29.14
C GLY A 98 -32.39 36.77 28.07
N LEU A 99 -33.15 37.80 28.43
CA LEU A 99 -33.45 38.91 27.54
C LEU A 99 -32.51 40.07 27.87
N GLN A 100 -31.60 40.41 26.97
CA GLN A 100 -30.74 41.58 27.09
C GLN A 100 -31.45 42.75 26.41
N HIS A 101 -32.00 43.69 27.19
CA HIS A 101 -32.53 44.94 26.66
C HIS A 101 -31.38 45.90 26.38
N THR A 102 -31.07 46.12 25.10
CA THR A 102 -30.26 47.25 24.66
C THR A 102 -31.19 48.44 24.39
N ASN A 103 -31.02 49.54 25.13
CA ASN A 103 -31.70 50.80 24.82
C ASN A 103 -31.11 51.39 23.55
N THR A 104 -31.94 51.55 22.52
CA THR A 104 -31.58 52.13 21.21
C THR A 104 -31.89 53.62 21.21
N SER A 105 -30.90 54.47 20.90
CA SER A 105 -31.11 55.87 20.54
C SER A 105 -30.57 56.16 19.13
N GLU A 106 -31.54 56.48 18.27
CA GLU A 106 -31.54 57.30 17.04
C GLU A 106 -31.01 56.76 15.69
N PRO A 107 -31.64 57.21 14.57
CA PRO A 107 -31.57 56.56 13.27
C PRO A 107 -30.70 57.34 12.28
N GLU A 108 -29.82 56.64 11.55
CA GLU A 108 -29.19 57.18 10.36
C GLU A 108 -29.59 56.39 9.11
N THR A 109 -29.94 57.18 8.11
CA THR A 109 -30.46 56.88 6.78
C THR A 109 -29.46 56.29 5.79
N SER A 110 -30.02 55.77 4.68
CA SER A 110 -29.40 55.48 3.37
C SER A 110 -28.57 54.18 3.29
N GLU A 111 -28.55 53.39 2.22
CA GLU A 111 -29.13 53.47 0.88
C GLU A 111 -29.13 52.05 0.27
N HIS A 112 -30.05 51.77 -0.65
CA HIS A 112 -30.11 50.54 -1.42
C HIS A 112 -28.92 50.37 -2.37
N HIS A 113 -28.23 49.22 -2.35
CA HIS A 113 -27.56 48.69 -3.54
C HIS A 113 -27.54 47.15 -3.60
N SER A 114 -27.63 46.66 -4.84
CA SER A 114 -28.08 45.36 -5.33
C SER A 114 -27.03 44.23 -5.22
N PRO A 115 -27.43 42.94 -5.35
CA PRO A 115 -26.49 41.82 -5.24
C PRO A 115 -25.58 41.69 -6.48
N GLU A 116 -24.27 41.64 -6.22
CA GLU A 116 -23.23 41.38 -7.21
C GLU A 116 -23.28 39.94 -7.76
N LYS A 117 -22.98 39.84 -9.06
CA LYS A 117 -22.94 38.61 -9.86
C LYS A 117 -21.66 37.80 -9.60
N MET A 118 -21.82 36.47 -9.58
CA MET A 118 -20.72 35.51 -9.69
C MET A 118 -19.93 35.65 -11.01
N PRO A 119 -18.59 35.46 -11.02
CA PRO A 119 -17.84 35.32 -12.26
C PRO A 119 -18.03 33.93 -12.86
N LYS A 120 -18.24 33.90 -14.18
CA LYS A 120 -18.34 32.69 -15.00
C LYS A 120 -16.95 32.17 -15.38
N LEU A 121 -16.88 30.84 -15.45
CA LEU A 121 -15.83 30.02 -16.05
C LEU A 121 -15.37 30.55 -17.43
N PRO A 122 -14.08 30.50 -17.78
CA PRO A 122 -13.63 30.69 -19.15
C PRO A 122 -14.06 29.49 -20.01
N LYS A 123 -14.67 29.79 -21.17
CA LYS A 123 -14.91 28.84 -22.26
C LYS A 123 -13.63 28.76 -23.09
N GLU A 124 -12.95 27.62 -23.07
CA GLU A 124 -11.95 27.30 -24.11
C GLU A 124 -12.64 26.69 -25.34
N ASN A 125 -12.18 27.14 -26.51
CA ASN A 125 -12.69 26.76 -27.83
C ASN A 125 -12.25 25.34 -28.21
N PRO A 126 -13.16 24.43 -28.60
CA PRO A 126 -12.78 23.15 -29.18
C PRO A 126 -12.65 23.32 -30.70
N LYS A 127 -11.51 23.88 -31.15
CA LYS A 127 -11.09 23.77 -32.55
C LYS A 127 -9.62 23.41 -32.61
N ASN A 128 -9.35 22.23 -33.16
CA ASN A 128 -8.06 21.67 -33.54
C ASN A 128 -7.32 20.85 -32.47
N LEU A 129 -7.97 19.80 -31.98
CA LEU A 129 -7.28 18.55 -31.65
C LEU A 129 -7.70 17.51 -32.67
N THR A 130 -7.22 17.69 -33.90
CA THR A 130 -7.02 16.54 -34.80
C THR A 130 -6.08 15.62 -34.05
N MET A 131 -6.63 14.51 -33.55
CA MET A 131 -5.88 13.37 -33.06
C MET A 131 -4.92 12.95 -34.16
N ARG A 132 -3.72 13.54 -34.16
CA ARG A 132 -2.56 13.02 -34.84
C ARG A 132 -2.34 11.66 -34.19
N GLY A 133 -2.80 10.62 -34.87
CA GLY A 133 -2.54 9.25 -34.47
C GLY A 133 -1.06 9.14 -34.18
N TYR A 134 -0.71 9.00 -32.91
CA TYR A 134 0.59 8.49 -32.52
C TYR A 134 0.59 7.03 -32.98
N GLN A 135 0.88 6.82 -34.25
CA GLN A 135 1.48 5.58 -34.70
C GLN A 135 2.90 5.56 -34.11
N SER A 136 3.00 5.27 -32.81
CA SER A 136 4.22 4.73 -32.25
C SER A 136 4.35 3.35 -32.87
N GLY A 137 5.12 3.26 -33.94
CA GLY A 137 5.54 1.99 -34.52
C GLY A 137 6.43 1.28 -33.51
N PHE A 138 5.84 0.69 -32.48
CA PHE A 138 6.46 -0.39 -31.76
C PHE A 138 6.44 -1.58 -32.72
N HIS A 139 7.54 -1.76 -33.45
CA HIS A 139 7.83 -3.04 -34.07
C HIS A 139 8.02 -4.04 -32.92
N HIS A 140 6.92 -4.61 -32.43
CA HIS A 140 6.96 -5.72 -31.52
C HIS A 140 7.38 -6.94 -32.34
N SER A 141 8.68 -7.25 -32.31
CA SER A 141 9.20 -8.50 -32.86
C SER A 141 8.75 -9.66 -31.98
N PRO A 142 8.54 -10.87 -32.54
CA PRO A 142 8.28 -12.05 -31.73
C PRO A 142 9.40 -12.29 -30.74
N ALA A 143 9.04 -12.74 -29.55
CA ALA A 143 10.01 -13.15 -28.55
C ALA A 143 10.89 -14.31 -29.07
N PRO A 144 12.19 -14.35 -28.75
CA PRO A 144 13.08 -15.43 -29.16
C PRO A 144 12.53 -16.78 -28.65
N SER A 145 12.67 -17.83 -29.47
CA SER A 145 12.20 -19.17 -29.11
C SER A 145 13.31 -20.06 -28.57
N GLY A 146 12.98 -20.87 -27.56
CA GLY A 146 13.92 -21.82 -26.95
C GLY A 146 15.00 -21.18 -26.06
N GLN A 147 15.01 -19.86 -25.91
CA GLN A 147 15.93 -19.14 -25.01
C GLN A 147 15.24 -18.79 -23.69
N LYS A 148 15.96 -18.96 -22.58
CA LYS A 148 15.52 -18.50 -21.25
C LYS A 148 15.66 -16.98 -21.18
N ILE A 149 14.53 -16.28 -21.02
CA ILE A 149 14.43 -14.82 -21.00
C ILE A 149 13.51 -14.37 -19.85
N PRO A 150 13.73 -13.18 -19.26
CA PRO A 150 12.82 -12.65 -18.26
C PRO A 150 11.47 -12.32 -18.91
N LEU A 151 10.37 -12.64 -18.23
CA LEU A 151 9.02 -12.34 -18.68
C LEU A 151 8.81 -10.84 -18.92
N TYR A 152 9.50 -10.00 -18.14
CA TYR A 152 9.60 -8.56 -18.32
C TYR A 152 9.99 -8.13 -19.75
N SER A 153 10.86 -8.88 -20.42
CA SER A 153 11.31 -8.52 -21.79
C SER A 153 10.25 -8.78 -22.85
N VAL A 154 9.23 -9.57 -22.55
CA VAL A 154 8.24 -10.05 -23.54
C VAL A 154 6.81 -9.72 -23.18
N ALA A 155 6.54 -9.24 -21.97
CA ALA A 155 5.20 -8.88 -21.52
C ALA A 155 5.19 -7.73 -20.52
N HIS A 156 4.08 -6.99 -20.53
CA HIS A 156 3.67 -6.07 -19.49
C HIS A 156 2.74 -6.75 -18.49
N SER A 157 2.82 -6.32 -17.23
CA SER A 157 1.89 -6.76 -16.18
C SER A 157 1.48 -5.59 -15.31
N ARG A 158 0.24 -5.66 -14.82
CA ARG A 158 -0.33 -4.76 -13.81
C ARG A 158 -0.96 -5.64 -12.74
N ALA A 159 -0.65 -5.37 -11.48
CA ALA A 159 -1.28 -6.04 -10.35
C ALA A 159 -2.25 -5.10 -9.60
N GLY A 160 -3.27 -5.68 -8.96
CA GLY A 160 -4.20 -4.99 -8.08
C GLY A 160 -4.84 -5.94 -7.08
N ASP A 161 -5.12 -5.44 -5.89
CA ASP A 161 -5.72 -6.20 -4.80
C ASP A 161 -7.24 -6.00 -4.72
N LYS A 162 -7.94 -7.01 -4.20
CA LYS A 162 -9.32 -6.88 -3.73
C LYS A 162 -9.57 -7.83 -2.57
N GLY A 163 -9.68 -7.28 -1.36
CA GLY A 163 -9.84 -8.11 -0.17
C GLY A 163 -8.60 -8.97 0.03
N ASN A 164 -8.77 -10.29 0.15
CA ASN A 164 -7.65 -11.24 0.31
C ASN A 164 -7.13 -11.80 -1.04
N ASP A 165 -7.62 -11.28 -2.16
CA ASP A 165 -7.33 -11.78 -3.51
C ASP A 165 -6.44 -10.77 -4.26
N ILE A 166 -5.56 -11.28 -5.12
CA ILE A 166 -4.77 -10.49 -6.07
C ILE A 166 -5.26 -10.79 -7.49
N ASN A 167 -5.28 -9.77 -8.33
CA ASN A 167 -5.48 -9.88 -9.75
C ASN A 167 -4.27 -9.30 -10.49
N PHE A 168 -3.76 -9.99 -11.49
CA PHE A 168 -2.71 -9.43 -12.36
C PHE A 168 -2.90 -9.79 -13.83
N SER A 169 -2.52 -8.86 -14.71
CA SER A 169 -2.55 -9.07 -16.15
C SER A 169 -1.21 -9.57 -16.68
N ILE A 170 -1.22 -10.26 -17.82
CA ILE A 170 -0.04 -10.53 -18.63
C ILE A 170 -0.39 -10.17 -20.07
N ILE A 171 0.23 -9.11 -20.57
CA ILE A 171 -0.02 -8.52 -21.87
C ILE A 171 1.30 -8.61 -22.66
N PRO A 172 1.44 -9.54 -23.62
CA PRO A 172 2.67 -9.66 -24.39
C PRO A 172 2.95 -8.39 -25.20
N HIS A 173 4.23 -8.07 -25.36
CA HIS A 173 4.66 -7.01 -26.27
C HIS A 173 4.22 -7.34 -27.71
N TYR A 174 4.38 -8.60 -28.15
CA TYR A 174 3.90 -9.07 -29.44
C TYR A 174 2.66 -9.95 -29.26
N SER A 175 1.50 -9.48 -29.72
CA SER A 175 0.20 -10.13 -29.47
C SER A 175 0.14 -11.64 -29.78
N PRO A 176 0.72 -12.16 -30.88
CA PRO A 176 0.73 -13.60 -31.14
C PRO A 176 1.47 -14.46 -30.11
N ASP A 177 2.41 -13.90 -29.33
CA ASP A 177 3.12 -14.64 -28.28
C ASP A 177 2.22 -15.04 -27.11
N VAL A 178 0.99 -14.52 -27.02
CA VAL A 178 0.01 -14.93 -26.01
C VAL A 178 -0.22 -16.44 -26.03
N GLN A 179 -0.17 -17.07 -27.22
CA GLN A 179 -0.37 -18.52 -27.35
C GLN A 179 0.79 -19.32 -26.74
N ARG A 180 2.02 -18.83 -26.89
CA ARG A 180 3.22 -19.44 -26.31
C ARG A 180 3.24 -19.22 -24.79
N LEU A 181 2.87 -18.03 -24.33
CA LEU A 181 2.76 -17.68 -22.91
C LEU A 181 1.72 -18.54 -22.17
N LYS A 182 0.58 -18.85 -22.79
CA LYS A 182 -0.46 -19.73 -22.22
C LYS A 182 0.03 -21.14 -21.89
N LEU A 183 1.00 -21.65 -22.64
CA LEU A 183 1.58 -22.98 -22.39
C LEU A 183 2.45 -23.00 -21.13
N ILE A 184 3.00 -21.84 -20.74
CA ILE A 184 3.93 -21.70 -19.62
C ILE A 184 3.18 -21.28 -18.36
N ILE A 185 2.33 -20.24 -18.47
CA ILE A 185 1.64 -19.61 -17.36
C ILE A 185 0.40 -20.44 -17.03
N THR A 186 0.66 -21.53 -16.32
CA THR A 186 -0.35 -22.45 -15.80
C THR A 186 -0.70 -22.11 -14.35
N PRO A 187 -1.84 -22.56 -13.83
CA PRO A 187 -2.18 -22.39 -12.42
C PRO A 187 -1.08 -22.89 -11.47
N GLN A 188 -0.44 -24.01 -11.81
CA GLN A 188 0.68 -24.57 -11.05
C GLN A 188 1.91 -23.67 -11.08
N TRP A 189 2.25 -23.11 -12.23
CA TRP A 189 3.34 -22.15 -12.37
C TRP A 189 3.10 -20.90 -11.51
N VAL A 190 1.89 -20.34 -11.55
CA VAL A 190 1.52 -19.18 -10.74
C VAL A 190 1.63 -19.48 -9.25
N LYS A 191 1.11 -20.64 -8.79
CA LYS A 191 1.25 -21.06 -7.38
C LYS A 191 2.71 -21.16 -6.97
N HIS A 192 3.56 -21.74 -7.82
CA HIS A 192 4.99 -21.85 -7.53
C HIS A 192 5.66 -20.48 -7.38
N VAL A 193 5.43 -19.56 -8.32
CA VAL A 193 5.99 -18.20 -8.26
C VAL A 193 5.49 -17.44 -7.03
N MET A 194 4.22 -17.61 -6.65
CA MET A 194 3.62 -16.93 -5.51
C MET A 194 3.86 -17.63 -4.16
N SER A 195 4.53 -18.78 -4.12
CA SER A 195 4.84 -19.48 -2.87
C SER A 195 5.65 -18.63 -1.89
N VAL A 196 6.47 -17.70 -2.40
CA VAL A 196 7.23 -16.72 -1.60
C VAL A 196 6.35 -15.79 -0.76
N LEU A 197 5.08 -15.64 -1.14
CA LEU A 197 4.08 -14.89 -0.37
C LEU A 197 3.52 -15.72 0.78
N LEU A 198 3.41 -17.04 0.61
CA LEU A 198 2.83 -17.97 1.57
C LEU A 198 3.83 -18.43 2.63
N SER A 199 5.12 -18.33 2.33
CA SER A 199 6.21 -18.56 3.29
C SER A 199 6.29 -17.41 4.30
N THR A 200 5.27 -17.25 5.13
CA THR A 200 5.34 -16.36 6.29
C THR A 200 6.35 -16.95 7.27
N SER A 201 7.44 -16.21 7.45
CA SER A 201 8.49 -16.33 8.47
C SER A 201 8.23 -17.34 9.59
N SER A 202 9.19 -18.25 9.82
CA SER A 202 9.27 -19.20 10.96
C SER A 202 9.18 -18.54 12.35
N PHE A 203 9.14 -17.21 12.40
CA PHE A 203 9.00 -16.40 13.61
C PHE A 203 7.59 -16.37 14.18
N LEU A 204 6.57 -16.73 13.40
CA LEU A 204 5.19 -16.38 13.74
C LEU A 204 4.22 -17.53 14.02
N GLU A 205 4.50 -18.80 13.76
CA GLU A 205 3.64 -19.88 14.30
C GLU A 205 4.20 -21.30 14.16
N LEU A 206 4.16 -22.05 15.26
CA LEU A 206 4.28 -23.51 15.37
C LEU A 206 2.97 -24.24 15.00
N ASP A 207 1.86 -23.50 14.79
CA ASP A 207 0.50 -24.06 14.63
C ASP A 207 -0.22 -23.62 13.33
N ALA A 208 0.45 -22.90 12.44
CA ALA A 208 -0.14 -22.51 11.15
C ALA A 208 -0.18 -23.72 10.21
N LYS A 209 -1.39 -24.25 9.95
CA LYS A 209 -1.61 -25.19 8.84
C LYS A 209 -1.02 -24.62 7.55
N PRO A 210 -0.41 -25.43 6.67
CA PRO A 210 0.10 -24.95 5.39
C PRO A 210 -1.05 -24.28 4.63
N MET A 211 -0.96 -22.95 4.51
CA MET A 211 -1.97 -22.08 3.88
C MET A 211 -2.23 -22.44 2.40
N ASP A 212 -1.39 -23.31 1.82
CA ASP A 212 -1.42 -23.79 0.44
C ASP A 212 -2.77 -24.40 0.00
N GLU A 213 -3.54 -25.00 0.91
CA GLU A 213 -4.80 -25.65 0.55
C GLU A 213 -5.92 -24.66 0.18
N ASN A 214 -5.88 -23.42 0.68
CA ASN A 214 -6.96 -22.43 0.47
C ASN A 214 -6.70 -21.45 -0.69
N VAL A 215 -5.54 -21.59 -1.37
CA VAL A 215 -5.16 -20.73 -2.50
C VAL A 215 -5.64 -21.35 -3.81
N SER A 216 -6.55 -20.66 -4.50
CA SER A 216 -6.99 -21.02 -5.85
C SER A 216 -6.43 -20.03 -6.87
N VAL A 217 -6.13 -20.55 -8.07
CA VAL A 217 -5.67 -19.74 -9.20
C VAL A 217 -6.63 -19.94 -10.35
N GLU A 218 -7.13 -18.83 -10.88
CA GLU A 218 -8.02 -18.78 -12.04
C GLU A 218 -7.35 -17.94 -13.12
N ILE A 219 -7.27 -18.47 -14.35
CA ILE A 219 -6.66 -17.79 -15.49
C ILE A 219 -7.75 -17.56 -16.53
N TYR A 220 -7.96 -16.29 -16.86
CA TYR A 220 -8.94 -15.83 -17.82
C TYR A 220 -8.24 -15.35 -19.08
N ASP A 221 -8.67 -15.89 -20.23
CA ASP A 221 -8.22 -15.42 -21.53
C ASP A 221 -8.97 -14.13 -21.90
N VAL A 222 -8.21 -13.12 -22.36
CA VAL A 222 -8.77 -11.84 -22.79
C VAL A 222 -8.44 -11.67 -24.27
N GLU A 223 -9.16 -12.44 -25.10
CA GLU A 223 -8.88 -12.58 -26.53
C GLU A 223 -8.83 -11.23 -27.27
N GLY A 224 -9.74 -10.30 -26.93
CA GLY A 224 -9.86 -9.00 -27.60
C GLY A 224 -8.62 -8.10 -27.50
N ILE A 225 -7.72 -8.35 -26.55
CA ILE A 225 -6.44 -7.63 -26.39
C ILE A 225 -5.23 -8.57 -26.36
N HIS A 226 -5.42 -9.84 -26.74
CA HIS A 226 -4.39 -10.88 -26.73
C HIS A 226 -3.63 -10.97 -25.40
N ALA A 227 -4.36 -10.98 -24.28
CA ALA A 227 -3.79 -11.00 -22.94
C ALA A 227 -4.37 -12.10 -22.06
N MET A 228 -3.76 -12.30 -20.90
CA MET A 228 -4.32 -13.14 -19.82
C MET A 228 -4.56 -12.28 -18.58
N ASN A 229 -5.60 -12.61 -17.84
CA ASN A 229 -5.88 -12.05 -16.52
C ASN A 229 -5.91 -13.18 -15.50
N VAL A 230 -5.05 -13.10 -14.49
CA VAL A 230 -4.89 -14.15 -13.48
C VAL A 230 -5.39 -13.64 -12.14
N VAL A 231 -6.33 -14.37 -11.56
CA VAL A 231 -6.85 -14.12 -10.21
C VAL A 231 -6.30 -15.20 -9.30
N VAL A 232 -5.64 -14.78 -8.21
CA VAL A 232 -5.17 -15.68 -7.16
C VAL A 232 -5.89 -15.32 -5.88
N ARG A 233 -6.67 -16.28 -5.37
CA ARG A 233 -7.49 -16.08 -4.18
C ARG A 233 -6.74 -16.40 -2.90
N ASN A 234 -7.11 -15.71 -1.83
CA ASN A 234 -6.63 -15.96 -0.47
C ASN A 234 -5.10 -15.88 -0.28
N ILE A 235 -4.42 -14.99 -1.01
CA ILE A 235 -2.95 -14.92 -1.05
C ILE A 235 -2.38 -13.70 -0.31
N LEU A 236 -3.21 -12.74 0.11
CA LEU A 236 -2.78 -11.44 0.64
C LEU A 236 -2.75 -11.31 2.17
N ASP A 237 -2.73 -12.43 2.91
CA ASP A 237 -2.65 -12.42 4.38
C ASP A 237 -3.73 -11.54 5.03
N GLY A 238 -4.99 -11.72 4.60
CA GLY A 238 -6.14 -10.95 5.08
C GLY A 238 -6.38 -9.62 4.34
N GLY A 239 -5.56 -9.29 3.33
CA GLY A 239 -5.72 -8.12 2.48
C GLY A 239 -5.19 -6.82 3.09
N VAL A 240 -5.34 -5.70 2.38
CA VAL A 240 -4.71 -4.40 2.72
C VAL A 240 -4.87 -3.96 4.18
N ASN A 241 -6.02 -4.25 4.79
CA ASN A 241 -6.34 -3.79 6.15
C ASN A 241 -5.65 -4.63 7.24
N CYS A 242 -5.30 -5.88 6.94
CA CYS A 242 -4.78 -6.85 7.91
C CYS A 242 -3.34 -7.30 7.58
N SER A 243 -2.95 -7.22 6.31
CA SER A 243 -1.67 -7.72 5.81
C SER A 243 -0.52 -7.04 6.52
N ARG A 244 0.40 -7.86 7.04
CA ARG A 244 1.64 -7.40 7.67
C ARG A 244 2.79 -7.31 6.68
N ARG A 245 2.55 -7.50 5.39
CA ARG A 245 3.59 -7.33 4.36
C ARG A 245 3.90 -5.86 4.16
N ILE A 246 5.13 -5.57 3.75
CA ILE A 246 5.54 -4.19 3.42
C ILE A 246 4.74 -3.63 2.24
N ASP A 247 4.49 -4.45 1.22
CA ASP A 247 3.56 -4.13 0.13
C ASP A 247 2.16 -4.69 0.43
N ARG A 248 1.42 -3.97 1.28
CA ARG A 248 0.03 -4.36 1.65
C ARG A 248 -0.94 -4.40 0.48
N HIS A 249 -0.68 -3.62 -0.58
CA HIS A 249 -1.53 -3.51 -1.76
C HIS A 249 -1.16 -4.51 -2.86
N GLY A 250 -0.06 -5.24 -2.72
CA GLY A 250 0.39 -6.17 -3.76
C GLY A 250 0.74 -5.49 -5.09
N LYS A 251 1.08 -4.19 -5.10
CA LYS A 251 1.41 -3.45 -6.33
C LYS A 251 2.71 -3.94 -6.96
N THR A 252 3.64 -4.43 -6.14
CA THR A 252 4.94 -4.98 -6.56
C THR A 252 4.85 -6.43 -7.01
N ILE A 253 3.68 -7.08 -6.89
CA ILE A 253 3.49 -8.46 -7.34
C ILE A 253 3.63 -8.58 -8.85
N SER A 254 3.32 -7.54 -9.63
CA SER A 254 3.64 -7.56 -11.07
C SER A 254 5.13 -7.77 -11.31
N ASP A 255 5.99 -7.18 -10.49
CA ASP A 255 7.45 -7.32 -10.65
C ASP A 255 7.93 -8.72 -10.24
N LEU A 256 7.29 -9.34 -9.23
CA LEU A 256 7.54 -10.74 -8.87
C LEU A 256 7.23 -11.70 -10.04
N ILE A 257 6.16 -11.43 -10.78
CA ILE A 257 5.78 -12.23 -11.96
C ILE A 257 6.72 -11.92 -13.13
N LEU A 258 6.98 -10.65 -13.41
CA LEU A 258 7.78 -10.21 -14.55
C LEU A 258 9.26 -10.55 -14.43
N CYS A 259 9.81 -10.66 -13.22
CA CYS A 259 11.20 -11.06 -13.02
C CYS A 259 11.46 -12.56 -13.30
N GLN A 260 10.40 -13.37 -13.44
CA GLN A 260 10.53 -14.80 -13.71
C GLN A 260 11.11 -15.06 -15.09
N GLN A 261 11.92 -16.11 -15.16
CA GLN A 261 12.54 -16.56 -16.41
C GLN A 261 11.63 -17.58 -17.09
N VAL A 262 11.29 -17.35 -18.35
CA VAL A 262 10.42 -18.21 -19.18
C VAL A 262 11.14 -18.62 -20.46
N VAL A 263 10.72 -19.73 -21.07
CA VAL A 263 11.21 -20.24 -22.35
C VAL A 263 10.01 -20.38 -23.29
N LEU A 264 9.92 -19.52 -24.30
CA LEU A 264 8.78 -19.45 -25.23
C LEU A 264 8.97 -20.31 -26.48
#